data_AF-A0A9E4GF55-F1
#
_entry.id   AF-A0A9E4GF55-F1
#
_cell.length_a   1.000
_cell.length_b   1.000
_cell.length_c   1.000
_cell.angle_alpha   90.00
_cell.angle_beta   90.00
_cell.angle_gamma   90.00
#
_symmetry.space_group_name_H-M   'P 1'
#
loop_
_entity.id
_entity.type
_entity.pdbx_description
1 polymer ?
#
loop_
_entity_poly.entity_id
_entity_poly.type
_entity_poly.pdbx_seq_one_letter_code
_entity_poly.pdbx_strand_id
1 'polypeptide(L)'
;MSRFISLSGIVLLIAIAVLLSDNRRRISGRLIGASLLLQGVIAGLFLAFPPVVSLVDLLARGVVRLLSFAQRGGQFVFGSQLLDAGGPWGFIFAAQVLPAIVFIAALMSVLYHLGVMPRLVGLLAGLFRRSLG
;
A
#
# COMPACT_ATOMS: atom_id res chain seq x y z
N MET A 1 11.07 -20.82 -17.72
CA MET A 1 12.12 -20.38 -16.77
C MET A 1 11.59 -19.46 -15.66
N SER A 2 10.96 -18.32 -15.99
CA SER A 2 10.51 -17.31 -15.01
C SER A 2 9.57 -17.83 -13.92
N ARG A 3 8.57 -18.65 -14.28
CA ARG A 3 7.61 -19.22 -13.31
C ARG A 3 8.27 -20.11 -12.25
N PHE A 4 9.32 -20.84 -12.63
CA PHE A 4 10.07 -21.70 -11.72
C PHE A 4 10.86 -20.87 -10.70
N ILE A 5 11.46 -19.76 -11.14
CA ILE A 5 12.16 -18.80 -10.28
C ILE A 5 11.18 -18.19 -9.26
N SER A 6 9.98 -17.80 -9.69
CA SER A 6 8.94 -17.26 -8.79
C SER A 6 8.51 -18.28 -7.72
N LEU A 7 8.27 -19.54 -8.12
CA LEU A 7 7.91 -20.60 -7.18
C LEU A 7 9.05 -20.91 -6.20
N SER A 8 10.29 -21.02 -6.67
CA SER A 8 11.44 -21.23 -5.80
C SER A 8 11.67 -20.07 -4.83
N GLY A 9 11.37 -18.83 -5.25
CA GLY A 9 11.43 -17.65 -4.39
C GLY A 9 10.45 -17.73 -3.21
N ILE A 10 9.21 -18.15 -3.45
CA ILE A 10 8.21 -18.33 -2.38
C ILE A 10 8.68 -19.39 -1.37
N VAL A 11 9.17 -20.53 -1.87
CA VAL A 11 9.68 -21.60 -1.00
C VAL A 11 10.88 -21.13 -0.18
N LEU A 12 11.80 -20.37 -0.79
CA LEU A 12 12.98 -19.82 -0.11
C LEU A 12 12.58 -18.82 0.99
N LEU A 13 11.64 -17.91 0.73
CA LEU A 13 11.16 -16.96 1.74
C LEU A 13 10.49 -17.65 2.93
N ILE A 14 9.69 -18.69 2.66
CA ILE A 14 9.09 -19.51 3.73
C ILE A 14 10.18 -20.25 4.51
N ALA A 15 11.19 -20.81 3.84
CA ALA A 15 12.29 -21.49 4.50
C ALA A 15 13.09 -20.54 5.42
N ILE A 16 13.39 -19.33 4.96
CA ILE A 16 14.04 -18.30 5.78
C ILE A 16 13.18 -17.94 6.99
N ALA A 17 11.88 -17.73 6.80
CA ALA A 17 10.95 -17.44 7.90
C ALA A 17 10.89 -18.57 8.94
N VAL A 18 10.90 -19.83 8.49
CA VAL A 18 10.94 -21.02 9.37
C VAL A 18 12.27 -21.12 10.11
N LEU A 19 13.39 -20.79 9.47
CA LEU A 19 14.72 -20.80 10.09
C LEU A 19 14.84 -19.73 11.19
N LEU A 20 14.28 -18.53 10.95
CA LEU A 20 14.28 -17.41 11.91
C LEU A 20 13.15 -17.49 12.95
N SER A 21 12.26 -18.48 12.85
CA SER A 21 11.14 -18.64 13.78
C SER A 21 11.62 -19.06 15.16
N ASP A 22 11.17 -18.32 16.18
CA ASP A 22 11.41 -18.59 17.60
C ASP A 22 10.93 -19.99 18.03
N ASN A 23 9.70 -20.36 17.65
CA ASN A 23 9.13 -21.68 17.97
C ASN A 23 8.62 -22.42 16.74
N ARG A 24 9.53 -23.14 16.06
CA ARG A 24 9.25 -23.89 14.83
C ARG A 24 8.14 -24.94 14.98
N ARG A 25 7.89 -25.44 16.20
CA ARG A 25 6.87 -26.47 16.48
C ARG A 25 5.44 -25.91 16.55
N ARG A 26 5.28 -24.61 16.74
CA ARG A 26 3.96 -23.94 16.76
C ARG A 26 3.55 -23.37 15.41
N ILE A 27 4.35 -23.58 14.36
CA ILE A 27 4.02 -23.16 13.01
C ILE A 27 2.82 -23.97 12.52
N SER A 28 1.71 -23.30 12.25
CA SER A 28 0.51 -23.94 11.71
C SER A 28 0.55 -23.94 10.17
N GLY A 29 0.76 -25.11 9.58
CA GLY A 29 0.76 -25.28 8.11
C GLY A 29 -0.55 -24.81 7.46
N ARG A 30 -1.68 -24.94 8.17
CA ARG A 30 -2.98 -24.41 7.73
C ARG A 30 -2.97 -22.88 7.59
N LEU A 31 -2.35 -22.15 8.51
CA LEU A 31 -2.30 -20.68 8.46
C LEU A 31 -1.40 -20.23 7.31
N ILE A 32 -0.24 -20.88 7.12
CA ILE A 32 0.66 -20.59 6.00
C ILE A 32 -0.06 -20.84 4.67
N GLY A 33 -0.68 -22.01 4.51
CA GLY A 33 -1.43 -22.35 3.29
C GLY A 33 -2.61 -21.40 3.03
N ALA A 34 -3.38 -21.07 4.06
CA ALA A 34 -4.50 -20.13 3.95
C ALA A 34 -4.02 -18.72 3.58
N SER A 35 -2.91 -18.26 4.16
CA SER A 35 -2.33 -16.94 3.86
C SER A 35 -1.80 -16.86 2.43
N LEU A 36 -1.11 -17.90 1.97
CA LEU A 36 -0.61 -17.97 0.59
C LEU A 36 -1.74 -18.03 -0.42
N LEU A 37 -2.79 -18.81 -0.16
CA LEU A 37 -3.98 -18.85 -1.00
C LEU A 37 -4.67 -17.48 -1.03
N LEU A 38 -4.87 -16.85 0.12
CA LEU A 38 -5.49 -15.53 0.20
C LEU A 38 -4.68 -14.49 -0.57
N GLN A 39 -3.35 -14.46 -0.40
CA GLN A 39 -2.46 -13.57 -1.15
C GLN A 39 -2.53 -13.82 -2.66
N GLY A 40 -2.56 -15.09 -3.08
CA GLY A 40 -2.69 -15.48 -4.49
C GLY A 40 -4.03 -15.06 -5.09
N VAL A 41 -5.13 -15.24 -4.35
CA VAL A 41 -6.48 -14.79 -4.77
C VAL A 41 -6.53 -13.28 -4.89
N ILE A 42 -6.01 -12.54 -3.91
CA ILE A 42 -5.96 -11.07 -3.95
C ILE A 42 -5.11 -10.62 -5.14
N ALA A 43 -3.94 -11.20 -5.37
CA ALA A 43 -3.10 -10.87 -6.51
C ALA A 43 -3.81 -11.13 -7.84
N GLY A 44 -4.49 -12.28 -7.98
CA GLY A 44 -5.29 -12.60 -9.16
C GLY A 44 -6.42 -11.61 -9.40
N LEU A 45 -7.15 -11.22 -8.35
CA LEU A 45 -8.21 -10.21 -8.44
C LEU A 45 -7.65 -8.84 -8.85
N PHE A 46 -6.54 -8.40 -8.25
CA PHE A 46 -5.99 -7.06 -8.45
C PHE A 46 -5.21 -6.92 -9.76
N LEU A 47 -4.68 -8.02 -10.33
CA LEU A 47 -3.84 -7.97 -11.53
C LEU A 47 -4.50 -8.53 -12.79
N ALA A 48 -5.44 -9.48 -12.65
CA ALA A 48 -5.98 -10.20 -13.80
C ALA A 48 -7.49 -10.03 -14.00
N PHE A 49 -8.25 -9.63 -12.97
CA PHE A 49 -9.71 -9.52 -13.07
C PHE A 49 -10.14 -8.08 -13.44
N PRO A 50 -10.60 -7.83 -14.69
CA PRO A 50 -10.76 -6.47 -15.22
C PRO A 50 -11.66 -5.52 -14.40
N PRO A 51 -12.77 -5.97 -13.80
CA PRO A 51 -13.60 -5.11 -12.96
C PRO A 51 -12.85 -4.60 -11.72
N VAL A 52 -12.05 -5.46 -11.07
CA VAL A 52 -11.27 -5.08 -9.87
C VAL A 52 -10.09 -4.21 -10.26
N VAL A 53 -9.39 -4.52 -11.36
CA VAL A 53 -8.32 -3.66 -11.90
C VAL A 53 -8.85 -2.25 -12.15
N SER A 54 -10.01 -2.13 -12.82
CA SER A 54 -10.63 -0.83 -13.12
C SER A 54 -11.01 -0.05 -11.85
N LEU A 55 -11.48 -0.74 -10.81
CA LEU A 55 -11.77 -0.14 -9.51
C LEU A 55 -10.49 0.37 -8.82
N VAL A 56 -9.42 -0.43 -8.83
CA VAL A 56 -8.12 -0.03 -8.28
C VAL A 56 -7.56 1.18 -9.03
N ASP A 57 -7.66 1.22 -10.36
CA ASP A 57 -7.25 2.37 -11.17
C ASP A 57 -8.08 3.62 -10.89
N LEU A 58 -9.38 3.46 -10.60
CA LEU A 58 -10.22 4.58 -10.16
C LEU A 58 -9.73 5.14 -8.81
N LEU A 59 -9.44 4.26 -7.83
CA LEU A 59 -8.91 4.66 -6.54
C LEU A 59 -7.54 5.33 -6.67
N ALA A 60 -6.65 4.79 -7.51
CA ALA A 60 -5.34 5.36 -7.80
C ALA A 60 -5.45 6.78 -8.37
N ARG A 61 -6.35 7.00 -9.35
CA ARG A 61 -6.63 8.34 -9.88
C ARG A 61 -7.18 9.29 -8.81
N GLY A 62 -7.99 8.78 -7.88
CA GLY A 62 -8.42 9.53 -6.70
C GLY A 62 -7.25 9.99 -5.83
N VAL A 63 -6.31 9.11 -5.52
CA VAL A 63 -5.09 9.44 -4.76
C VAL A 63 -4.24 10.47 -5.49
N VAL A 64 -4.02 10.30 -6.80
CA VAL A 64 -3.28 11.28 -7.62
C VAL A 64 -3.95 12.66 -7.57
N ARG A 65 -5.29 12.71 -7.62
CA ARG A 65 -6.04 13.97 -7.47
C ARG A 65 -5.85 14.60 -6.09
N LEU A 66 -5.83 13.80 -5.02
CA LEU A 66 -5.51 14.31 -3.67
C LEU A 66 -4.09 14.87 -3.60
N LEU A 67 -3.11 14.19 -4.20
CA LEU A 67 -1.74 14.69 -4.29
C LEU A 67 -1.65 16.03 -5.04
N SER A 68 -2.49 16.24 -6.06
CA SER A 68 -2.54 17.54 -6.76
C SER A 68 -3.00 18.70 -5.86
N PHE A 69 -3.86 18.44 -4.86
CA PHE A 69 -4.23 19.45 -3.87
C PHE A 69 -3.08 19.73 -2.91
N ALA A 70 -2.35 18.69 -2.50
CA ALA A 70 -1.15 18.85 -1.68
C ALA A 70 -0.08 19.69 -2.41
N GLN A 71 0.10 19.48 -3.71
CA GLN A 71 1.02 20.27 -4.54
C GLN A 71 0.60 21.75 -4.59
N ARG A 72 -0.70 22.06 -4.73
CA ARG A 72 -1.19 23.45 -4.67
C ARG A 72 -0.94 24.09 -3.30
N GLY A 73 -1.13 23.34 -2.21
CA GLY A 73 -0.77 23.78 -0.86
C GLY A 73 0.73 24.03 -0.72
N GLY A 74 1.56 23.15 -1.27
CA GLY A 74 3.02 23.34 -1.36
C GLY A 74 3.38 24.61 -2.12
N GLN A 75 2.74 24.88 -3.26
CA GLN A 75 2.97 26.10 -4.07
C GLN A 75 2.61 27.37 -3.31
N PHE A 76 1.57 27.33 -2.48
CA PHE A 76 1.22 28.45 -1.62
C PHE A 76 2.29 28.71 -0.54
N VAL A 77 2.86 27.67 0.06
CA VAL A 77 3.84 27.80 1.16
C VAL A 77 5.25 28.11 0.65
N PHE A 78 5.71 27.41 -0.40
CA PHE A 78 7.09 27.45 -0.87
C PHE A 78 7.27 28.25 -2.18
N GLY A 79 6.20 28.69 -2.82
CA GLY A 79 6.25 29.34 -4.13
C GLY A 79 6.41 28.35 -5.30
N SER A 80 6.00 28.75 -6.50
CA SER A 80 6.00 27.89 -7.68
C SER A 80 7.40 27.56 -8.22
N GLN A 81 8.39 28.41 -7.95
CA GLN A 81 9.76 28.29 -8.50
C GLN A 81 10.57 27.14 -7.87
N LEU A 82 10.32 26.80 -6.60
CA LEU A 82 10.99 25.71 -5.90
C LEU A 82 10.34 24.34 -6.16
N LEU A 83 9.14 24.35 -6.74
CA LEU A 83 8.34 23.16 -7.04
C LEU A 83 8.38 22.75 -8.50
N ASP A 84 9.03 23.54 -9.35
CA ASP A 84 9.25 23.21 -10.74
C ASP A 84 10.50 22.33 -10.88
N ALA A 85 10.29 21.03 -11.14
CA ALA A 85 11.38 20.08 -11.36
C ALA A 85 12.19 20.38 -12.63
N GLY A 86 11.64 21.16 -13.57
CA GLY A 86 12.34 21.66 -14.77
C GLY A 86 12.94 23.06 -14.60
N GLY A 87 12.78 23.67 -13.42
CA GLY A 87 13.29 25.00 -13.13
C GLY A 87 14.81 25.03 -12.93
N PRO A 88 15.40 26.23 -12.74
CA PRO A 88 16.85 26.41 -12.56
C PRO A 88 17.43 25.67 -11.35
N TRP A 89 16.57 25.27 -10.40
CA TRP A 89 16.94 24.55 -9.19
C TRP A 89 16.69 23.03 -9.27
N GLY A 90 16.11 22.55 -10.38
CA GLY A 90 15.78 21.14 -10.59
C GLY A 90 14.77 20.59 -9.58
N PHE A 91 14.74 19.26 -9.42
CA PHE A 91 13.88 18.58 -8.45
C PHE A 91 14.37 18.80 -7.01
N ILE A 92 13.69 19.69 -6.27
CA ILE A 92 13.95 19.88 -4.84
C ILE A 92 13.04 18.95 -4.03
N PHE A 93 13.62 17.87 -3.50
CA PHE A 93 12.89 16.87 -2.72
C PHE A 93 12.09 17.50 -1.57
N ALA A 94 12.70 18.43 -0.82
CA ALA A 94 12.06 19.06 0.33
C ALA A 94 10.80 19.85 -0.06
N ALA A 95 10.84 20.57 -1.18
CA ALA A 95 9.69 21.32 -1.67
C ALA A 95 8.62 20.38 -2.25
N GLN A 96 9.02 19.37 -3.02
CA GLN A 96 8.06 18.58 -3.82
C GLN A 96 7.43 17.40 -3.06
N VAL A 97 8.15 16.82 -2.09
CA VAL A 97 7.71 15.59 -1.41
C VAL A 97 7.14 15.88 -0.02
N LEU A 98 7.76 16.78 0.75
CA LEU A 98 7.34 17.02 2.14
C LEU A 98 5.90 17.57 2.26
N PRO A 99 5.41 18.50 1.41
CA PRO A 99 4.03 18.98 1.51
C PRO A 99 3.00 17.88 1.32
N ALA A 100 3.28 16.90 0.44
CA ALA A 100 2.41 15.74 0.26
C ALA A 100 2.32 14.90 1.53
N ILE A 101 3.44 14.67 2.22
CA ILE A 101 3.47 13.93 3.49
C ILE A 101 2.63 14.64 4.56
N VAL A 102 2.84 15.95 4.74
CA VAL A 102 2.09 16.75 5.74
C VAL A 102 0.61 16.79 5.41
N PHE A 103 0.24 16.97 4.14
CA PHE A 103 -1.15 16.96 3.70
C PHE A 103 -1.82 15.61 3.97
N ILE A 104 -1.18 14.50 3.61
CA ILE A 104 -1.72 13.17 3.85
C ILE A 104 -1.82 12.91 5.35
N ALA A 105 -0.83 13.29 6.17
CA ALA A 105 -0.91 13.16 7.63
C ALA A 105 -2.11 13.93 8.21
N ALA A 106 -2.33 15.17 7.79
CA ALA A 106 -3.47 15.99 8.22
C ALA A 106 -4.81 15.38 7.75
N LEU A 107 -4.90 14.94 6.49
CA LEU A 107 -6.08 14.27 5.96
C LEU A 107 -6.40 12.98 6.73
N MET A 108 -5.39 12.16 7.00
CA MET A 108 -5.54 10.95 7.81
C MET A 108 -6.05 11.29 9.21
N SER A 109 -5.50 12.32 9.86
CA SER A 109 -5.97 12.79 11.18
C SER A 109 -7.45 13.17 11.14
N VAL A 110 -7.91 13.88 10.11
CA VAL A 110 -9.33 14.20 9.92
C VAL A 110 -10.17 12.94 9.72
N LEU A 111 -9.74 12.01 8.87
CA LEU A 111 -10.47 10.76 8.62
C LEU A 111 -10.56 9.85 9.86
N TYR A 112 -9.55 9.88 10.72
CA TYR A 112 -9.58 9.22 12.02
C TYR A 112 -10.55 9.91 12.98
N HIS A 113 -10.52 11.24 13.06
CA HIS A 113 -11.43 12.01 13.90
C HIS A 113 -12.91 11.83 13.49
N LEU A 114 -13.19 11.77 12.19
CA LEU A 114 -14.53 11.48 11.65
C LEU A 114 -14.93 9.99 11.80
N GLY A 115 -14.01 9.13 12.23
CA GLY A 115 -14.24 7.70 12.40
C GLY A 115 -14.30 6.90 11.09
N VAL A 116 -13.89 7.45 9.94
CA VAL A 116 -13.85 6.73 8.66
C VAL A 116 -12.79 5.62 8.69
N MET A 117 -11.58 5.96 9.14
CA MET A 117 -10.46 5.01 9.20
C MET A 117 -10.74 3.82 10.13
N PRO A 118 -11.23 4.00 11.36
CA PRO A 118 -11.61 2.88 12.23
C PRO A 118 -12.61 1.91 11.58
N ARG A 119 -13.63 2.42 10.87
CA ARG A 119 -14.62 1.58 10.18
C ARG A 119 -13.99 0.77 9.05
N LEU A 120 -13.14 1.41 8.26
CA LEU A 120 -12.45 0.79 7.12
C LEU A 120 -11.47 -0.30 7.59
N VAL A 121 -10.64 0.01 8.58
CA VAL A 121 -9.71 -0.94 9.19
C VAL A 121 -10.45 -2.10 9.86
N GLY A 122 -11.55 -1.82 10.57
CA GLY A 122 -12.37 -2.84 11.21
C GLY A 122 -12.99 -3.81 10.20
N LEU A 123 -13.46 -3.31 9.05
CA LEU A 123 -13.96 -4.15 7.96
C LEU A 123 -12.87 -5.06 7.40
N LEU A 124 -11.68 -4.51 7.10
CA LEU A 124 -10.56 -5.30 6.60
C LEU A 124 -10.08 -6.34 7.62
N ALA A 125 -9.93 -5.96 8.88
CA ALA A 125 -9.52 -6.87 9.95
C ALA A 125 -10.54 -8.01 10.13
N GLY A 126 -11.84 -7.71 10.02
CA GLY A 126 -12.90 -8.73 10.06
C GLY A 126 -12.81 -9.73 8.90
N LEU A 127 -12.51 -9.26 7.69
CA LEU A 127 -12.29 -10.13 6.52
C LEU A 127 -11.07 -11.02 6.73
N PHE A 128 -9.93 -10.45 7.16
CA PHE A 128 -8.70 -11.22 7.39
C PHE A 128 -8.90 -12.28 8.46
N ARG A 129 -9.50 -11.92 9.62
CA ARG A 129 -9.77 -12.88 10.70
C ARG A 129 -10.64 -14.04 10.21
N ARG A 130 -11.72 -13.77 9.47
CA ARG A 130 -12.56 -14.85 8.92
C ARG A 130 -11.82 -15.76 7.94
N SER A 131 -10.92 -15.19 7.12
CA SER A 131 -10.17 -15.95 6.11
C SER A 131 -9.00 -16.77 6.67
N LEU A 132 -8.38 -16.32 7.77
CA LEU A 132 -7.18 -16.91 8.34
C LEU A 132 -7.44 -17.71 9.63
N GLY A 133 -8.57 -17.48 10.32
CA GLY A 133 -8.94 -18.13 11.59
C GLY A 133 -9.43 -17.14 12.63
#